data_AF-A0A3S4S2E9-F1
#
_entry.id   AF-A0A3S4S2E9-F1
#
_cell.length_a   1.000
_cell.length_b   1.000
_cell.length_c   1.000
_cell.angle_alpha   90.00
_cell.angle_beta   90.00
_cell.angle_gamma   90.00
#
_symmetry.space_group_name_H-M   'P 1'
#
loop_
_entity.id
_entity.type
_entity.pdbx_description
1 polymer ?
#
loop_
_entity_poly.entity_id
_entity_poly.type
_entity_poly.pdbx_seq_one_letter_code
_entity_poly.pdbx_strand_id
1 'polypeptide(L)'
;MALLYTQGKPKKVTQPFTADILELDYQGLGVAKINGKTWFIENALPQEKVDVRVLEEKRQYGLGTATRILHPSPLRQQPQCHYFSQCGGCQNQHIPIELQRSAKQKALMQRLSRLQSTPIQFMPLLQGDEWGYRRRVRLSIGFDGKTRKLQIGLRRKNSQQIIPIERCLVLAQPLNNLLPKLTALFAQWSMPQQLGHIELVSADNGVAMLLRHIKNIAKNDRTLLLNFAEQHQLMLFVQEHDVIEHWRGTRPYYGLDDGSQLQFDIRDFIQINADLNRQMITTALDWLSLNEQDHVLDLFCGMGNFTLSLSRKVKSAVGIEGVSAMVEKARANAERNRCANVQFYQADLDQPFISQPWAQQPFNKILLDPPRTGAAFALQALCQLAAEKILYVSCNPATLVRDTEILLNAGYQLDKVAMIDMFPHTGHLESISLYQKK
;
A
#
# COMPACT_ATOMS: atom_id res chain seq x y z
N MET A 1 -22.03 -30.11 -13.43
CA MET A 1 -21.65 -30.87 -12.22
C MET A 1 -22.08 -30.08 -11.01
N ALA A 2 -22.87 -30.70 -10.14
CA ALA A 2 -23.42 -30.09 -8.94
C ALA A 2 -22.31 -29.56 -8.02
N LEU A 3 -22.40 -28.29 -7.64
CA LEU A 3 -21.62 -27.69 -6.56
C LEU A 3 -22.13 -28.30 -5.25
N LEU A 4 -21.39 -29.28 -4.75
CA LEU A 4 -21.53 -29.77 -3.38
C LEU A 4 -21.14 -28.62 -2.44
N TYR A 5 -22.15 -27.90 -1.96
CA TYR A 5 -22.06 -27.05 -0.77
C TYR A 5 -21.61 -27.92 0.40
N THR A 6 -20.32 -27.88 0.73
CA THR A 6 -19.81 -28.43 1.98
C THR A 6 -20.31 -27.54 3.11
N GLN A 7 -21.24 -28.06 3.91
CA GLN A 7 -21.66 -27.42 5.16
C GLN A 7 -20.42 -27.14 6.02
N GLY A 8 -20.19 -25.88 6.35
CA GLY A 8 -19.11 -25.48 7.24
C GLY A 8 -19.25 -26.19 8.59
N LYS A 9 -18.18 -26.88 9.02
CA LYS A 9 -18.15 -27.55 10.34
C LYS A 9 -18.56 -26.56 11.44
N PRO A 10 -19.36 -26.97 12.44
CA PRO A 10 -19.73 -26.11 13.55
C PRO A 10 -18.48 -25.59 14.26
N LYS A 11 -18.36 -24.27 14.42
CA LYS A 11 -17.26 -23.65 15.16
C LYS A 11 -17.35 -24.13 16.61
N LYS A 12 -16.33 -24.89 17.04
CA LYS A 12 -16.13 -25.24 18.45
C LYS A 12 -16.07 -23.93 19.23
N VAL A 13 -17.00 -23.72 20.16
CA VAL A 13 -17.01 -22.51 21.01
C VAL A 13 -15.87 -22.67 22.01
N THR A 14 -14.70 -22.13 21.68
CA THR A 14 -13.59 -22.07 22.63
C THR A 14 -13.95 -21.05 23.70
N GLN A 15 -13.82 -21.43 24.98
CA GLN A 15 -14.09 -20.53 26.10
C GLN A 15 -13.09 -19.35 26.09
N PRO A 16 -13.54 -18.15 26.50
CA PRO A 16 -12.62 -17.04 26.72
C PRO A 16 -11.62 -17.41 27.82
N PHE A 17 -10.41 -16.86 27.72
CA PHE A 17 -9.33 -17.11 28.68
C PHE A 17 -8.58 -15.81 29.00
N THR A 18 -7.87 -15.80 30.11
CA THR A 18 -6.98 -14.68 30.48
C THR A 18 -5.56 -14.98 30.01
N ALA A 19 -4.86 -13.97 29.50
CA ALA A 19 -3.49 -14.09 29.02
C ALA A 19 -2.62 -12.92 29.44
N ASP A 20 -1.38 -13.22 29.79
CA ASP A 20 -0.30 -12.24 29.90
C ASP A 20 0.38 -12.07 28.54
N ILE A 21 0.52 -10.82 28.11
CA ILE A 21 1.05 -10.47 26.80
C ILE A 21 2.56 -10.25 26.92
N LEU A 22 3.31 -11.05 26.17
CA LEU A 22 4.77 -11.14 26.27
C LEU A 22 5.47 -10.14 25.34
N GLU A 23 5.02 -10.08 24.09
CA GLU A 23 5.62 -9.24 23.05
C GLU A 23 4.58 -8.76 22.05
N LEU A 24 5.03 -7.95 21.09
CA LEU A 24 4.22 -7.40 20.01
C LEU A 24 4.75 -7.94 18.69
N ASP A 25 3.87 -8.46 17.83
CA ASP A 25 4.24 -8.82 16.47
C ASP A 25 4.30 -7.58 15.54
N TYR A 26 4.81 -7.76 14.31
CA TYR A 26 4.94 -6.66 13.35
C TYR A 26 3.59 -6.07 12.88
N GLN A 27 2.49 -6.82 13.03
CA GLN A 27 1.16 -6.36 12.66
C GLN A 27 0.52 -5.54 13.77
N GLY A 28 1.12 -5.50 14.96
CA GLY A 28 0.57 -4.86 16.16
C GLY A 28 -0.35 -5.78 16.97
N LEU A 29 -0.19 -7.09 16.83
CA LEU A 29 -0.89 -8.09 17.64
C LEU A 29 -0.04 -8.44 18.86
N GLY A 30 -0.66 -8.42 20.04
CA GLY A 30 -0.04 -8.92 21.26
C GLY A 30 0.19 -10.42 21.16
N VAL A 31 1.36 -10.89 21.56
CA VAL A 31 1.74 -12.29 21.51
C VAL A 31 1.72 -12.87 22.92
N ALA A 32 0.96 -13.94 23.12
CA ALA A 32 0.95 -14.72 24.35
C ALA A 32 1.34 -16.18 24.06
N LYS A 33 1.88 -16.87 25.07
CA LYS A 33 2.13 -18.31 25.01
C LYS A 33 1.33 -19.02 26.10
N ILE A 34 0.44 -19.92 25.69
CA ILE A 34 -0.43 -20.67 26.60
C ILE A 34 -0.26 -22.14 26.29
N ASN A 35 0.22 -22.91 27.27
CA ASN A 35 0.48 -24.35 27.13
C ASN A 35 1.30 -24.70 25.87
N GLY A 36 2.35 -23.89 25.60
CA GLY A 36 3.21 -24.04 24.42
C GLY A 36 2.64 -23.55 23.09
N LYS A 37 1.35 -23.15 23.03
CA LYS A 37 0.71 -22.58 21.84
C LYS A 37 0.87 -21.07 21.80
N THR A 38 1.25 -20.52 20.64
CA THR A 38 1.34 -19.08 20.41
C THR A 38 -0.04 -18.50 20.07
N TRP A 39 -0.41 -17.40 20.72
CA TRP A 39 -1.64 -16.66 20.48
C TRP A 39 -1.34 -15.25 20.00
N PHE A 40 -1.98 -14.84 18.91
CA PHE A 40 -1.94 -13.46 18.40
C PHE A 40 -3.24 -12.76 18.78
N ILE A 41 -3.15 -11.69 19.55
CA ILE A 41 -4.27 -11.05 20.24
C ILE A 41 -4.37 -9.60 19.79
N GLU A 42 -5.47 -9.26 19.12
CA GLU A 42 -5.77 -7.87 18.75
C GLU A 42 -6.09 -7.03 20.00
N ASN A 43 -5.78 -5.73 19.95
CA ASN A 43 -6.02 -4.76 21.03
C ASN A 43 -5.27 -5.11 22.34
N ALA A 44 -4.04 -5.61 22.23
CA ALA A 44 -3.23 -6.05 23.37
C ALA A 44 -1.77 -5.59 23.20
N LEU A 45 -1.18 -5.04 24.25
CA LEU A 45 0.22 -4.59 24.29
C LEU A 45 1.07 -5.48 25.22
N PRO A 46 2.41 -5.52 25.02
CA PRO A 46 3.31 -6.15 25.97
C PRO A 46 3.11 -5.66 27.41
N GLN A 47 3.28 -6.56 28.37
CA GLN A 47 3.08 -6.35 29.81
C GLN A 47 1.61 -6.19 30.24
N GLU A 48 0.65 -6.34 29.30
CA GLU A 48 -0.76 -6.37 29.66
C GLU A 48 -1.19 -7.75 30.15
N LYS A 49 -2.19 -7.74 31.03
CA LYS A 49 -3.01 -8.91 31.31
C LYS A 49 -4.42 -8.65 30.78
N VAL A 50 -4.92 -9.54 29.92
CA VAL A 50 -6.18 -9.31 29.20
C VAL A 50 -7.09 -10.53 29.22
N ASP A 51 -8.40 -10.30 29.19
CA ASP A 51 -9.38 -11.32 28.83
C ASP A 51 -9.51 -11.40 27.31
N VAL A 52 -9.38 -12.60 26.76
CA VAL A 52 -9.31 -12.86 25.33
C VAL A 52 -10.56 -13.58 24.87
N ARG A 53 -11.20 -13.02 23.84
CA ARG A 53 -12.19 -13.72 23.04
C ARG A 53 -11.50 -14.41 21.86
N VAL A 54 -11.67 -15.72 21.75
CA VAL A 54 -11.12 -16.52 20.64
C VAL A 54 -11.85 -16.20 19.34
N LEU A 55 -11.08 -15.88 18.31
CA LEU A 55 -11.57 -15.68 16.94
C LEU A 55 -11.37 -16.94 16.11
N GLU A 56 -10.19 -17.55 16.24
CA GLU A 56 -9.80 -18.76 15.55
C GLU A 56 -8.78 -19.54 16.38
N GLU A 57 -8.84 -20.87 16.32
CA GLU A 57 -7.88 -21.73 16.98
C GLU A 57 -7.39 -22.80 16.00
N LYS A 58 -6.07 -22.84 15.80
CA LYS A 58 -5.37 -23.88 15.04
C LYS A 58 -4.50 -24.72 15.97
N ARG A 59 -3.85 -25.75 15.39
CA ARG A 59 -2.93 -26.63 16.12
C ARG A 59 -1.73 -25.85 16.68
N GLN A 60 -1.09 -25.03 15.84
CA GLN A 60 0.17 -24.35 16.18
C GLN A 60 -0.01 -22.94 16.73
N TYR A 61 -1.15 -22.29 16.42
CA TYR A 61 -1.41 -20.93 16.86
C TYR A 61 -2.91 -20.69 17.08
N GLY A 62 -3.23 -19.62 17.80
CA GLY A 62 -4.59 -19.10 17.93
C GLY A 62 -4.65 -17.60 17.63
N LEU A 63 -5.84 -17.13 17.25
CA LEU A 63 -6.16 -15.73 17.04
C LEU A 63 -7.24 -15.32 18.03
N GLY A 64 -7.06 -14.16 18.65
CA GLY A 64 -8.00 -13.62 19.63
C GLY A 64 -8.08 -12.11 19.58
N THR A 65 -9.01 -11.56 20.36
CA THR A 65 -9.11 -10.13 20.61
C THR A 65 -9.28 -9.90 22.10
N ALA A 66 -8.52 -8.96 22.65
CA ALA A 66 -8.70 -8.52 24.03
C ALA A 66 -10.04 -7.79 24.18
N THR A 67 -10.91 -8.33 25.04
CA THR A 67 -12.21 -7.74 25.37
C THR A 67 -12.16 -6.88 26.63
N ARG A 68 -11.26 -7.22 27.56
CA ARG A 68 -11.02 -6.46 28.78
C ARG A 68 -9.53 -6.44 29.10
N ILE A 69 -9.02 -5.26 29.46
CA ILE A 69 -7.63 -5.08 29.89
C ILE A 69 -7.65 -5.04 31.42
N LEU A 70 -7.13 -6.07 32.06
CA LEU A 70 -7.11 -6.22 33.53
C LEU A 70 -5.96 -5.42 34.14
N HIS A 71 -4.79 -5.48 33.50
CA HIS A 71 -3.62 -4.68 33.83
C HIS A 71 -3.13 -4.00 32.55
N PRO A 72 -3.33 -2.68 32.39
CA PRO A 72 -2.90 -1.96 31.20
C PRO A 72 -1.39 -1.71 31.22
N SER A 73 -0.79 -1.71 30.02
CA SER A 73 0.61 -1.35 29.85
C SER A 73 0.78 0.16 30.07
N PRO A 74 1.86 0.62 30.71
CA PRO A 74 2.13 2.06 30.83
C PRO A 74 2.35 2.73 29.47
N LEU A 75 2.65 1.94 28.43
CA LEU A 75 2.81 2.42 27.06
C LEU A 75 1.50 2.53 26.29
N ARG A 76 0.38 1.99 26.81
CA ARG A 76 -0.90 2.04 26.09
C ARG A 76 -1.35 3.48 25.88
N GLN A 77 -1.67 3.80 24.64
CA GLN A 77 -2.24 5.09 24.27
C GLN A 77 -3.75 4.99 24.08
N GLN A 78 -4.44 6.11 24.32
CA GLN A 78 -5.80 6.27 23.84
C GLN A 78 -5.75 6.61 22.34
N PRO A 79 -6.44 5.84 21.47
CA PRO A 79 -6.54 6.17 20.06
C PRO A 79 -7.10 7.58 19.84
N GLN A 80 -6.39 8.39 19.05
CA GLN A 80 -6.81 9.76 18.75
C GLN A 80 -8.04 9.80 17.82
N CYS A 81 -8.19 8.81 16.94
CA CYS A 81 -9.32 8.73 16.03
C CYS A 81 -10.55 8.15 16.74
N HIS A 82 -11.62 8.94 16.84
CA HIS A 82 -12.89 8.51 17.42
C HIS A 82 -13.48 7.25 16.73
N TYR A 83 -13.20 7.06 15.44
CA TYR A 83 -13.69 5.91 14.68
C TYR A 83 -12.84 4.64 14.83
N PHE A 84 -11.69 4.70 15.53
CA PHE A 84 -10.68 3.64 15.56
C PHE A 84 -11.24 2.26 15.96
N SER A 85 -12.10 2.20 16.97
CA SER A 85 -12.67 0.94 17.47
C SER A 85 -13.60 0.23 16.48
N GLN A 86 -14.05 0.93 15.44
CA GLN A 86 -15.02 0.43 14.48
C GLN A 86 -14.44 0.35 13.05
N CYS A 87 -13.65 1.33 12.65
CA CYS A 87 -13.11 1.47 11.30
C CYS A 87 -12.08 0.38 10.98
N GLY A 88 -12.17 -0.20 9.78
CA GLY A 88 -11.20 -1.21 9.33
C GLY A 88 -9.84 -0.63 8.88
N GLY A 89 -9.67 0.69 8.86
CA GLY A 89 -8.51 1.36 8.26
C GLY A 89 -7.21 1.27 9.09
N CYS A 90 -7.29 1.56 10.39
CA CYS A 90 -6.12 1.54 11.29
C CYS A 90 -6.28 0.41 12.31
N GLN A 91 -5.15 -0.18 12.73
CA GLN A 91 -5.13 -1.28 13.70
C GLN A 91 -4.38 -0.92 14.99
N ASN A 92 -3.46 0.06 14.93
CA ASN A 92 -2.40 0.19 15.95
C ASN A 92 -2.39 1.54 16.69
N GLN A 93 -3.44 2.36 16.62
CA GLN A 93 -3.46 3.69 17.31
C GLN A 93 -3.41 3.63 18.84
N HIS A 94 -3.60 2.45 19.43
CA HIS A 94 -3.45 2.24 20.87
C HIS A 94 -1.99 1.94 21.28
N ILE A 95 -1.09 1.85 20.30
CA ILE A 95 0.33 1.53 20.43
C ILE A 95 1.13 2.79 20.06
N PRO A 96 2.09 3.25 20.89
CA PRO A 96 2.99 4.33 20.52
C PRO A 96 3.68 4.07 19.20
N ILE A 97 3.81 5.08 18.35
CA ILE A 97 4.35 4.93 17.00
C ILE A 97 5.76 4.32 16.99
N GLU A 98 6.61 4.72 17.93
CA GLU A 98 7.96 4.17 18.07
C GLU A 98 7.95 2.67 18.42
N LEU A 99 6.97 2.20 19.20
CA LEU A 99 6.82 0.78 19.48
C LEU A 99 6.30 0.01 18.25
N GLN A 100 5.42 0.62 17.44
CA GLN A 100 5.00 0.02 16.16
C GLN A 100 6.19 -0.14 15.21
N ARG A 101 7.00 0.91 15.06
CA ARG A 101 8.20 0.95 14.21
C ARG A 101 9.23 -0.08 14.66
N SER A 102 9.55 -0.08 15.96
CA SER A 102 10.50 -1.03 16.57
C SER A 102 10.07 -2.49 16.38
N ALA A 103 8.78 -2.81 16.59
CA ALA A 103 8.28 -4.17 16.38
C ALA A 103 8.41 -4.63 14.92
N LYS A 104 8.10 -3.75 13.96
CA LYS A 104 8.26 -4.02 12.52
C LYS A 104 9.74 -4.20 12.13
N GLN A 105 10.62 -3.30 12.56
CA GLN A 105 12.07 -3.40 12.30
C GLN A 105 12.66 -4.68 12.89
N LYS A 106 12.33 -5.00 14.16
CA LYS A 106 12.77 -6.23 14.83
C LYS A 106 12.34 -7.47 14.05
N ALA A 107 11.08 -7.52 13.61
CA ALA A 107 10.56 -8.65 12.85
C ALA A 107 11.24 -8.82 11.48
N LEU A 108 11.50 -7.72 10.76
CA LEU A 108 12.23 -7.73 9.49
C LEU A 108 13.66 -8.23 9.69
N MET A 109 14.37 -7.66 10.67
CA MET A 109 15.74 -8.04 11.02
C MET A 109 15.87 -9.52 11.39
N GLN A 110 15.00 -10.02 12.27
CA GLN A 110 15.02 -11.41 12.70
C GLN A 110 14.76 -12.40 11.55
N ARG A 111 13.94 -12.02 10.58
CA ARG A 111 13.64 -12.87 9.41
C ARG A 111 14.82 -12.92 8.46
N LEU A 112 15.36 -11.76 8.08
CA LEU A 112 16.42 -11.68 7.07
C LEU A 112 17.78 -12.16 7.59
N SER A 113 18.12 -11.89 8.86
CA SER A 113 19.39 -12.30 9.46
C SER A 113 19.56 -13.82 9.58
N ARG A 114 18.49 -14.60 9.39
CA ARG A 114 18.53 -16.07 9.38
C ARG A 114 18.89 -16.65 8.02
N LEU A 115 18.87 -15.84 6.96
CA LEU A 115 19.01 -16.30 5.58
C LEU A 115 20.48 -16.36 5.11
N GLN A 116 21.37 -15.61 5.75
CA GLN A 116 22.79 -15.60 5.44
C GLN A 116 23.63 -15.42 6.72
N SER A 117 24.86 -15.92 6.69
CA SER A 117 25.82 -15.73 7.77
C SER A 117 26.51 -14.36 7.73
N THR A 118 26.65 -13.77 6.53
CA THR A 118 27.27 -12.45 6.38
C THR A 118 26.39 -11.37 7.01
N PRO A 119 26.96 -10.43 7.79
CA PRO A 119 26.19 -9.33 8.37
C PRO A 119 25.44 -8.52 7.31
N ILE A 120 24.17 -8.22 7.60
CA ILE A 120 23.33 -7.32 6.80
C ILE A 120 23.41 -5.93 7.43
N GLN A 121 23.60 -4.89 6.62
CA GLN A 121 23.52 -3.51 7.09
C GLN A 121 22.06 -3.10 7.25
N PHE A 122 21.60 -3.01 8.49
CA PHE A 122 20.27 -2.48 8.82
C PHE A 122 20.35 -0.95 8.82
N MET A 123 19.86 -0.36 7.74
CA MET A 123 19.88 1.07 7.51
C MET A 123 18.76 1.76 8.31
N PRO A 124 18.88 3.08 8.58
CA PRO A 124 17.84 3.83 9.26
C PRO A 124 16.45 3.65 8.61
N LEU A 125 15.41 3.63 9.44
CA LEU A 125 14.02 3.59 9.00
C LEU A 125 13.69 4.81 8.13
N LEU A 126 13.07 4.58 6.97
CA LEU A 126 12.42 5.64 6.21
C LEU A 126 11.07 5.94 6.88
N GLN A 127 10.97 7.13 7.47
CA GLN A 127 9.80 7.58 8.22
C GLN A 127 9.41 9.01 7.87
N GLY A 128 8.14 9.32 8.07
CA GLY A 128 7.56 10.65 7.97
C GLY A 128 6.49 10.83 9.05
N ASP A 129 5.58 11.77 8.81
CA ASP A 129 4.46 12.02 9.71
C ASP A 129 3.54 10.80 9.83
N GLU A 130 3.08 10.54 11.06
CA GLU A 130 2.14 9.44 11.35
C GLU A 130 0.68 9.78 10.97
N TRP A 131 0.38 11.07 10.85
CA TRP A 131 -0.92 11.63 10.47
C TRP A 131 -0.83 12.41 9.17
N GLY A 132 -1.96 12.66 8.50
CA GLY A 132 -2.01 13.48 7.29
C GLY A 132 -1.30 12.92 6.05
N TYR A 133 -0.62 11.78 6.15
CA TYR A 133 0.24 11.24 5.09
C TYR A 133 -0.53 10.67 3.89
N ARG A 134 -1.76 10.20 4.10
CA ARG A 134 -2.51 9.43 3.10
C ARG A 134 -3.11 10.36 2.06
N ARG A 135 -2.54 10.36 0.85
CA ARG A 135 -2.99 11.21 -0.27
C ARG A 135 -4.13 10.62 -1.12
N ARG A 136 -4.65 9.44 -0.78
CA ARG A 136 -5.74 8.79 -1.53
C ARG A 136 -6.72 8.06 -0.62
N VAL A 137 -8.02 8.22 -0.87
CA VAL A 137 -9.08 7.48 -0.18
C VAL A 137 -10.18 7.06 -1.13
N ARG A 138 -10.76 5.88 -0.86
CA ARG A 138 -11.99 5.41 -1.49
C ARG A 138 -13.08 5.32 -0.43
N LEU A 139 -14.11 6.15 -0.56
CA LEU A 139 -15.25 6.23 0.34
C LEU A 139 -16.40 5.42 -0.25
N SER A 140 -16.91 4.45 0.50
CA SER A 140 -18.12 3.73 0.13
C SER A 140 -19.33 4.62 0.34
N ILE A 141 -20.28 4.59 -0.59
CA ILE A 141 -21.59 5.18 -0.43
C ILE A 141 -22.60 4.05 -0.22
N GLY A 142 -23.46 4.19 0.78
CA GLY A 142 -24.59 3.29 1.00
C GLY A 142 -25.85 4.08 1.32
N PHE A 143 -26.99 3.59 0.84
CA PHE A 143 -28.29 4.15 1.15
C PHE A 143 -29.12 3.10 1.90
N ASP A 144 -29.58 3.44 3.10
CA ASP A 144 -30.49 2.60 3.86
C ASP A 144 -31.94 2.97 3.51
N GLY A 145 -32.62 2.10 2.76
CA GLY A 145 -34.01 2.31 2.36
C GLY A 145 -35.01 2.35 3.52
N LYS A 146 -34.68 1.76 4.69
CA LYS A 146 -35.56 1.78 5.86
C LYS A 146 -35.48 3.11 6.59
N THR A 147 -34.27 3.60 6.84
CA THR A 147 -34.06 4.87 7.55
C THR A 147 -34.03 6.08 6.62
N ARG A 148 -34.00 5.85 5.31
CA ARG A 148 -33.80 6.86 4.24
C ARG A 148 -32.52 7.68 4.45
N LYS A 149 -31.49 7.11 5.08
CA LYS A 149 -30.22 7.78 5.35
C LYS A 149 -29.16 7.35 4.36
N LEU A 150 -28.43 8.34 3.83
CA LEU A 150 -27.20 8.15 3.08
C LEU A 150 -26.02 8.04 4.05
N GLN A 151 -25.13 7.09 3.80
CA GLN A 151 -23.90 6.88 4.54
C GLN A 151 -22.72 7.00 3.58
N ILE A 152 -21.78 7.88 3.90
CA ILE A 152 -20.52 8.03 3.15
C ILE A 152 -19.37 7.81 4.11
N GLY A 153 -18.53 6.83 3.83
CA GLY A 153 -17.36 6.61 4.66
C GLY A 153 -16.61 5.32 4.38
N LEU A 154 -16.07 4.72 5.43
CA LEU A 154 -15.20 3.54 5.35
C LEU A 154 -15.91 2.29 5.86
N ARG A 155 -15.38 1.12 5.50
CA ARG A 155 -15.92 -0.15 5.99
C ARG A 155 -15.53 -0.39 7.44
N ARG A 156 -16.46 -0.97 8.20
CA ARG A 156 -16.22 -1.52 9.53
C ARG A 156 -15.16 -2.63 9.46
N LYS A 157 -14.41 -2.80 10.55
CA LYS A 157 -13.48 -3.92 10.70
C LYS A 157 -14.21 -5.25 10.48
N ASN A 158 -13.69 -6.08 9.59
CA ASN A 158 -14.23 -7.41 9.25
C ASN A 158 -15.71 -7.40 8.83
N SER A 159 -16.20 -6.33 8.19
CA SER A 159 -17.60 -6.20 7.77
C SER A 159 -17.74 -5.34 6.52
N GLN A 160 -18.83 -5.53 5.79
CA GLN A 160 -19.20 -4.70 4.64
C GLN A 160 -19.97 -3.43 5.03
N GLN A 161 -20.37 -3.31 6.30
CA GLN A 161 -21.11 -2.15 6.81
C GLN A 161 -20.25 -0.89 6.75
N ILE A 162 -20.88 0.24 6.44
CA ILE A 162 -20.23 1.54 6.32
C ILE A 162 -20.29 2.26 7.67
N ILE A 163 -19.19 2.90 8.04
CA ILE A 163 -19.12 3.90 9.10
C ILE A 163 -19.05 5.26 8.44
N PRO A 164 -20.04 6.12 8.65
CA PRO A 164 -19.95 7.52 8.25
C PRO A 164 -18.76 8.18 8.92
N ILE A 165 -17.90 8.83 8.14
CA ILE A 165 -16.74 9.56 8.66
C ILE A 165 -16.77 11.01 8.21
N GLU A 166 -16.51 11.92 9.13
CA GLU A 166 -16.40 13.36 8.86
C GLU A 166 -14.94 13.83 8.82
N ARG A 167 -14.05 13.04 9.43
CA ARG A 167 -12.61 13.27 9.48
C ARG A 167 -11.85 11.96 9.55
N CYS A 168 -10.64 11.93 9.03
CA CYS A 168 -9.73 10.80 9.10
C CYS A 168 -8.32 11.32 9.37
N LEU A 169 -7.76 11.03 10.55
CA LEU A 169 -6.49 11.63 10.98
C LEU A 169 -5.30 11.28 10.08
N VAL A 170 -5.30 10.10 9.45
CA VAL A 170 -4.23 9.71 8.51
C VAL A 170 -4.38 10.35 7.14
N LEU A 171 -5.54 10.93 6.81
CA LEU A 171 -5.86 11.47 5.50
C LEU A 171 -5.28 12.88 5.32
N ALA A 172 -4.74 13.19 4.14
CA ALA A 172 -4.22 14.51 3.83
C ALA A 172 -5.29 15.61 4.02
N GLN A 173 -4.86 16.77 4.54
CA GLN A 173 -5.76 17.86 4.90
C GLN A 173 -6.70 18.32 3.76
N PRO A 174 -6.25 18.46 2.49
CA PRO A 174 -7.13 18.83 1.39
C PRO A 174 -8.30 17.86 1.21
N LEU A 175 -8.09 16.57 1.48
CA LEU A 175 -9.12 15.55 1.37
C LEU A 175 -10.05 15.53 2.59
N ASN A 176 -9.49 15.71 3.80
CA ASN A 176 -10.28 15.86 5.02
C ASN A 176 -11.28 17.02 4.92
N ASN A 177 -10.85 18.14 4.34
CA ASN A 177 -11.69 19.33 4.13
C ASN A 177 -12.92 19.06 3.24
N LEU A 178 -12.92 17.98 2.44
CA LEU A 178 -14.03 17.62 1.55
C LEU A 178 -15.03 16.66 2.18
N LEU A 179 -14.63 15.87 3.19
CA LEU A 179 -15.50 14.82 3.76
C LEU A 179 -16.89 15.32 4.21
N PRO A 180 -17.03 16.35 5.06
CA PRO A 180 -18.35 16.85 5.46
C PRO A 180 -19.10 17.51 4.30
N LYS A 181 -18.38 18.11 3.35
CA LYS A 181 -18.97 18.77 2.16
C LYS A 181 -19.56 17.76 1.19
N LEU A 182 -18.95 16.59 1.04
CA LEU A 182 -19.48 15.49 0.24
C LEU A 182 -20.77 14.95 0.86
N THR A 183 -20.82 14.79 2.19
CA THR A 183 -22.05 14.40 2.87
C THR A 183 -23.19 15.39 2.61
N ALA A 184 -22.91 16.70 2.68
CA ALA A 184 -23.90 17.74 2.38
C ALA A 184 -24.33 17.77 0.90
N LEU A 185 -23.40 17.52 -0.02
CA LEU A 185 -23.66 17.42 -1.46
C LEU A 185 -24.64 16.27 -1.76
N PHE A 186 -24.30 15.06 -1.34
CA PHE A 186 -25.08 13.87 -1.70
C PHE A 186 -26.35 13.69 -0.87
N ALA A 187 -26.51 14.42 0.23
CA ALA A 187 -27.80 14.51 0.93
C ALA A 187 -28.91 15.11 0.05
N GLN A 188 -28.54 15.91 -0.96
CA GLN A 188 -29.46 16.53 -1.93
C GLN A 188 -29.62 15.71 -3.22
N TRP A 189 -28.98 14.53 -3.30
CA TRP A 189 -28.94 13.74 -4.52
C TRP A 189 -30.30 13.14 -4.84
N SER A 190 -30.73 13.22 -6.10
CA SER A 190 -32.08 12.81 -6.51
C SER A 190 -32.30 11.29 -6.39
N MET A 191 -31.26 10.49 -6.66
CA MET A 191 -31.33 9.00 -6.65
C MET A 191 -30.14 8.38 -5.88
N PRO A 192 -30.09 8.50 -4.55
CA PRO A 192 -28.94 8.06 -3.74
C PRO A 192 -28.61 6.56 -3.85
N GLN A 193 -29.61 5.73 -4.15
CA GLN A 193 -29.47 4.29 -4.36
C GLN A 193 -28.66 3.91 -5.61
N GLN A 194 -28.37 4.86 -6.50
CA GLN A 194 -27.58 4.65 -7.72
C GLN A 194 -26.11 5.03 -7.55
N LEU A 195 -25.72 5.52 -6.38
CA LEU A 195 -24.35 5.89 -6.06
C LEU A 195 -23.55 4.65 -5.66
N GLY A 196 -22.30 4.55 -6.14
CA GLY A 196 -21.37 3.48 -5.80
C GLY A 196 -20.37 3.91 -4.73
N HIS A 197 -19.37 4.68 -5.14
CA HIS A 197 -18.29 5.14 -4.27
C HIS A 197 -17.67 6.44 -4.77
N ILE A 198 -16.96 7.13 -3.88
CA ILE A 198 -16.14 8.29 -4.23
C ILE A 198 -14.68 7.90 -4.07
N GLU A 199 -13.83 8.28 -5.02
CA GLU A 199 -12.38 8.26 -4.83
C GLU A 199 -11.85 9.68 -4.80
N LEU A 200 -11.01 9.99 -3.83
CA LEU A 200 -10.33 11.27 -3.73
C LEU A 200 -8.83 11.03 -3.77
N VAL A 201 -8.13 11.84 -4.55
CA VAL A 201 -6.67 11.86 -4.62
C VAL A 201 -6.16 13.29 -4.48
N SER A 202 -5.27 13.50 -3.51
CA SER A 202 -4.47 14.72 -3.41
C SER A 202 -3.29 14.59 -4.38
N ALA A 203 -3.30 15.42 -5.40
CA ALA A 203 -2.22 15.61 -6.36
C ALA A 203 -1.52 16.94 -6.06
N ASP A 204 -0.35 17.18 -6.67
CA ASP A 204 0.41 18.39 -6.40
C ASP A 204 -0.25 19.62 -7.03
N ASN A 205 -1.05 19.41 -8.08
CA ASN A 205 -1.86 20.44 -8.74
C ASN A 205 -3.33 20.51 -8.29
N GLY A 206 -3.70 19.85 -7.19
CA GLY A 206 -5.03 19.96 -6.60
C GLY A 206 -5.66 18.62 -6.23
N VAL A 207 -6.97 18.62 -5.97
CA VAL A 207 -7.70 17.40 -5.59
C VAL A 207 -8.47 16.84 -6.77
N ALA A 208 -8.22 15.57 -7.09
CA ALA A 208 -9.01 14.83 -8.06
C ALA A 208 -10.08 14.00 -7.35
N MET A 209 -11.30 14.06 -7.89
CA MET A 209 -12.46 13.34 -7.39
C MET A 209 -13.05 12.46 -8.49
N LEU A 210 -13.23 11.18 -8.20
CA LEU A 210 -14.02 10.25 -9.01
C LEU A 210 -15.34 9.94 -8.30
N LEU A 211 -16.46 10.15 -8.98
CA LEU A 211 -17.76 9.62 -8.57
C LEU A 211 -18.11 8.38 -9.41
N ARG A 212 -18.23 7.21 -8.78
CA ARG A 212 -18.81 6.03 -9.43
C ARG A 212 -20.32 5.99 -9.22
N HIS A 213 -21.07 5.80 -10.30
CA HIS A 213 -22.51 5.60 -10.30
C HIS A 213 -22.90 4.35 -11.09
N ILE A 214 -24.13 3.88 -10.89
CA ILE A 214 -24.64 2.61 -11.47
C ILE A 214 -25.53 2.88 -12.69
N LYS A 215 -26.22 4.02 -12.72
CA LYS A 215 -27.14 4.44 -13.78
C LYS A 215 -26.97 5.93 -14.06
N ASN A 216 -27.53 6.40 -15.17
CA ASN A 216 -27.41 7.78 -15.63
C ASN A 216 -27.69 8.83 -14.53
N ILE A 217 -26.86 9.88 -14.49
CA ILE A 217 -26.98 11.00 -13.56
C ILE A 217 -28.05 11.97 -14.05
N ALA A 218 -29.01 12.33 -13.20
CA ALA A 218 -30.04 13.31 -13.55
C ALA A 218 -29.44 14.69 -13.87
N LYS A 219 -30.09 15.47 -14.74
CA LYS A 219 -29.60 16.80 -15.16
C LYS A 219 -29.35 17.75 -13.97
N ASN A 220 -30.21 17.71 -12.96
CA ASN A 220 -30.07 18.51 -11.74
C ASN A 220 -28.86 18.05 -10.92
N ASP A 221 -28.71 16.74 -10.69
CA ASP A 221 -27.57 16.16 -9.97
C ASP A 221 -26.23 16.43 -10.70
N ARG A 222 -26.23 16.39 -12.04
CA ARG A 222 -25.08 16.76 -12.87
C ARG A 222 -24.69 18.22 -12.66
N THR A 223 -25.66 19.13 -12.64
CA THR A 223 -25.43 20.56 -12.40
C THR A 223 -24.89 20.79 -11.00
N LEU A 224 -25.48 20.12 -10.00
CA LEU A 224 -25.04 20.16 -8.61
C LEU A 224 -23.58 19.69 -8.46
N LEU A 225 -23.22 18.58 -9.08
CA LEU A 225 -21.86 18.03 -9.03
C LEU A 225 -20.83 18.93 -9.72
N LEU A 226 -21.17 19.53 -10.86
CA LEU A 226 -20.29 20.47 -11.56
C LEU A 226 -20.06 21.75 -10.76
N ASN A 227 -21.11 22.32 -10.16
CA ASN A 227 -21.01 23.50 -9.30
C ASN A 227 -20.16 23.19 -8.06
N PHE A 228 -20.31 22.01 -7.46
CA PHE A 228 -19.48 21.57 -6.35
C PHE A 228 -18.00 21.45 -6.75
N ALA A 229 -17.73 20.84 -7.90
CA ALA A 229 -16.37 20.73 -8.43
C ALA A 229 -15.77 22.10 -8.75
N GLU A 230 -16.56 23.06 -9.22
CA GLU A 230 -16.13 24.43 -9.43
C GLU A 230 -15.78 25.15 -8.13
N GLN A 231 -16.71 25.15 -7.18
CA GLN A 231 -16.57 25.83 -5.89
C GLN A 231 -15.35 25.32 -5.10
N HIS A 232 -15.00 24.05 -5.27
CA HIS A 232 -13.88 23.41 -4.57
C HIS A 232 -12.67 23.13 -5.47
N GLN A 233 -12.65 23.66 -6.69
CA GLN A 233 -11.53 23.53 -7.65
C GLN A 233 -11.09 22.08 -7.87
N LEU A 234 -12.06 21.16 -7.99
CA LEU A 234 -11.80 19.74 -8.16
C LEU A 234 -11.53 19.37 -9.62
N MET A 235 -10.60 18.44 -9.81
CA MET A 235 -10.49 17.68 -11.06
C MET A 235 -11.54 16.57 -11.01
N LEU A 236 -12.65 16.75 -11.73
CA LEU A 236 -13.84 15.91 -11.63
C LEU A 236 -13.84 14.82 -12.69
N PHE A 237 -13.94 13.59 -12.21
CA PHE A 237 -14.14 12.40 -13.00
C PHE A 237 -15.43 11.70 -12.59
N VAL A 238 -16.09 11.06 -13.55
CA VAL A 238 -17.31 10.29 -13.33
C VAL A 238 -17.14 8.93 -13.97
N GLN A 239 -17.54 7.87 -13.26
CA GLN A 239 -17.46 6.50 -13.75
C GLN A 239 -18.82 5.84 -13.83
N GLU A 240 -19.17 5.41 -15.04
CA GLU A 240 -20.27 4.51 -15.35
C GLU A 240 -19.69 3.17 -15.86
N HIS A 241 -20.06 2.06 -15.22
CA HIS A 241 -19.47 0.74 -15.49
C HIS A 241 -17.93 0.78 -15.41
N ASP A 242 -17.24 0.63 -16.53
CA ASP A 242 -15.77 0.67 -16.66
C ASP A 242 -15.27 1.92 -17.39
N VAL A 243 -16.17 2.78 -17.86
CA VAL A 243 -15.83 4.02 -18.58
C VAL A 243 -15.67 5.14 -17.57
N ILE A 244 -14.56 5.88 -17.68
CA ILE A 244 -14.29 7.06 -16.86
C ILE A 244 -14.28 8.27 -17.77
N GLU A 245 -15.16 9.22 -17.47
CA GLU A 245 -15.21 10.51 -18.13
C GLU A 245 -14.56 11.58 -17.28
N HIS A 246 -13.78 12.45 -17.93
CA HIS A 246 -13.22 13.63 -17.30
C HIS A 246 -14.13 14.83 -17.59
N TRP A 247 -14.84 15.31 -16.58
CA TRP A 247 -15.85 16.36 -16.74
C TRP A 247 -15.29 17.77 -16.52
N ARG A 248 -14.26 17.94 -15.67
CA ARG A 248 -13.71 19.27 -15.33
C ARG A 248 -12.30 19.19 -14.77
N GLY A 249 -11.51 20.22 -15.04
CA GLY A 249 -10.21 20.47 -14.41
C GLY A 249 -9.04 20.06 -15.31
N THR A 250 -7.83 20.16 -14.77
CA THR A 250 -6.63 19.61 -15.42
C THR A 250 -6.47 18.13 -15.07
N ARG A 251 -5.59 17.41 -15.77
CA ARG A 251 -5.20 16.06 -15.32
C ARG A 251 -4.30 16.15 -14.10
N PRO A 252 -4.42 15.24 -13.12
CA PRO A 252 -3.60 15.28 -11.91
C PRO A 252 -2.17 14.83 -12.19
N TYR A 253 -1.21 15.40 -11.46
CA TYR A 253 0.18 14.96 -11.47
C TYR A 253 0.82 15.06 -10.08
N TYR A 254 1.97 14.42 -9.90
CA TYR A 254 2.88 14.73 -8.80
C TYR A 254 4.31 14.90 -9.31
N GLY A 255 5.07 15.72 -8.59
CA GLY A 255 6.48 15.99 -8.83
C GLY A 255 7.40 15.05 -8.06
N LEU A 256 8.59 14.86 -8.61
CA LEU A 256 9.74 14.21 -7.98
C LEU A 256 10.84 15.25 -7.71
N ASP A 257 11.81 14.88 -6.87
CA ASP A 257 12.87 15.80 -6.43
C ASP A 257 13.85 16.20 -7.55
N ASP A 258 13.88 15.44 -8.65
CA ASP A 258 14.65 15.75 -9.85
C ASP A 258 13.91 16.71 -10.81
N GLY A 259 12.76 17.24 -10.39
CA GLY A 259 11.90 18.12 -11.18
C GLY A 259 10.99 17.38 -12.17
N SER A 260 11.07 16.05 -12.26
CA SER A 260 10.19 15.27 -13.12
C SER A 260 8.74 15.30 -12.61
N GLN A 261 7.77 15.38 -13.51
CA GLN A 261 6.34 15.36 -13.21
C GLN A 261 5.67 14.11 -13.79
N LEU A 262 5.03 13.32 -12.94
CA LEU A 262 4.28 12.14 -13.35
C LEU A 262 2.79 12.46 -13.37
N GLN A 263 2.23 12.50 -14.57
CA GLN A 263 0.78 12.55 -14.74
C GLN A 263 0.20 11.15 -14.60
N PHE A 264 -0.96 11.08 -13.97
CA PHE A 264 -1.69 9.84 -13.76
C PHE A 264 -3.18 10.04 -14.04
N ASP A 265 -3.89 8.96 -14.37
CA ASP A 265 -5.34 8.94 -14.37
C ASP A 265 -5.86 8.57 -12.97
N ILE A 266 -7.07 8.98 -12.63
CA ILE A 266 -7.58 8.92 -11.26
C ILE A 266 -7.61 7.52 -10.64
N ARG A 267 -7.58 6.44 -11.43
CA ARG A 267 -7.54 5.04 -10.95
C ARG A 267 -6.17 4.39 -11.00
N ASP A 268 -5.17 5.08 -11.55
CA ASP A 268 -3.81 4.58 -11.61
C ASP A 268 -3.25 4.42 -10.19
N PHE A 269 -2.37 3.43 -10.04
CA PHE A 269 -1.65 3.23 -8.80
C PHE A 269 -0.63 4.36 -8.62
N ILE A 270 -0.68 4.99 -7.45
CA ILE A 270 0.32 5.95 -6.99
C ILE A 270 0.64 5.61 -5.54
N GLN A 271 1.86 5.92 -5.10
CA GLN A 271 2.24 5.70 -3.71
C GLN A 271 1.37 6.54 -2.77
N ILE A 272 0.91 5.91 -1.70
CA ILE A 272 -0.09 6.49 -0.79
C ILE A 272 0.51 7.56 0.12
N ASN A 273 1.80 7.48 0.42
CA ASN A 273 2.56 8.48 1.16
C ASN A 273 3.56 9.13 0.19
N ALA A 274 3.34 10.41 -0.14
CA ALA A 274 4.18 11.12 -1.12
C ALA A 274 5.60 11.37 -0.60
N ASP A 275 5.74 11.72 0.68
CA ASP A 275 7.05 11.99 1.29
C ASP A 275 7.91 10.73 1.33
N LEU A 276 7.32 9.62 1.74
CA LEU A 276 8.03 8.34 1.76
C LEU A 276 8.32 7.80 0.37
N ASN A 277 7.49 8.08 -0.63
CA ASN A 277 7.82 7.77 -2.02
C ASN A 277 9.10 8.49 -2.48
N ARG A 278 9.22 9.80 -2.20
CA ARG A 278 10.43 10.57 -2.53
C ARG A 278 11.68 10.04 -1.83
N GLN A 279 11.57 9.75 -0.52
CA GLN A 279 12.67 9.14 0.24
C GLN A 279 13.07 7.77 -0.31
N MET A 280 12.08 6.94 -0.67
CA MET A 280 12.29 5.62 -1.27
C MET A 280 12.99 5.70 -2.62
N ILE A 281 12.57 6.61 -3.51
CA ILE A 281 13.24 6.85 -4.79
C ILE A 281 14.69 7.31 -4.55
N THR A 282 14.90 8.29 -3.68
CA THR A 282 16.23 8.81 -3.36
C THR A 282 17.14 7.70 -2.83
N THR A 283 16.63 6.87 -1.92
CA THR A 283 17.36 5.72 -1.36
C THR A 283 17.67 4.69 -2.45
N ALA A 284 16.74 4.42 -3.36
CA ALA A 284 16.96 3.50 -4.46
C ALA A 284 18.09 3.95 -5.39
N LEU A 285 18.11 5.23 -5.77
CA LEU A 285 19.16 5.80 -6.62
C LEU A 285 20.54 5.76 -5.93
N ASP A 286 20.58 6.07 -4.63
CA ASP A 286 21.80 6.06 -3.82
C ASP A 286 22.37 4.64 -3.65
N TRP A 287 21.53 3.68 -3.29
CA TRP A 287 21.96 2.31 -3.01
C TRP A 287 22.40 1.55 -4.26
N LEU A 288 21.73 1.81 -5.39
CA LEU A 288 22.19 1.35 -6.69
C LEU A 288 23.53 2.02 -7.08
N SER A 289 23.89 3.16 -6.48
CA SER A 289 25.13 3.90 -6.72
C SER A 289 25.31 4.20 -8.20
N LEU A 290 24.32 4.85 -8.79
CA LEU A 290 24.17 5.03 -10.23
C LEU A 290 25.22 6.00 -10.81
N ASN A 291 25.66 5.71 -12.04
CA ASN A 291 26.54 6.54 -12.84
C ASN A 291 26.15 6.51 -14.34
N GLU A 292 26.71 7.43 -15.12
CA GLU A 292 26.36 7.66 -16.52
C GLU A 292 26.67 6.50 -17.48
N GLN A 293 27.35 5.44 -17.03
CA GLN A 293 27.60 4.23 -17.82
C GLN A 293 26.60 3.11 -17.52
N ASP A 294 25.79 3.25 -16.48
CA ASP A 294 24.86 2.19 -16.06
C ASP A 294 23.71 2.00 -17.04
N HIS A 295 23.30 0.75 -17.17
CA HIS A 295 22.12 0.31 -17.89
C HIS A 295 21.19 -0.39 -16.90
N VAL A 296 20.04 0.23 -16.62
CA VAL A 296 19.16 -0.20 -15.53
C VAL A 296 17.87 -0.85 -16.04
N LEU A 297 17.50 -1.98 -15.47
CA LEU A 297 16.20 -2.60 -15.67
C LEU A 297 15.29 -2.29 -14.47
N ASP A 298 14.12 -1.72 -14.72
CA ASP A 298 13.10 -1.40 -13.73
C ASP A 298 11.86 -2.28 -13.98
N LEU A 299 11.63 -3.26 -13.11
CA LEU A 299 10.51 -4.18 -13.21
C LEU A 299 9.33 -3.74 -12.36
N PHE A 300 8.12 -3.98 -12.86
CA PHE A 300 6.88 -3.49 -12.26
C PHE A 300 6.86 -1.96 -12.18
N CYS A 301 7.40 -1.32 -13.23
CA CYS A 301 7.69 0.11 -13.22
C CYS A 301 6.45 1.00 -13.17
N GLY A 302 5.25 0.43 -13.41
CA GLY A 302 3.99 1.15 -13.46
C GLY A 302 4.05 2.26 -14.51
N MET A 303 3.86 3.49 -14.06
CA MET A 303 3.92 4.69 -14.91
C MET A 303 5.28 5.41 -14.88
N GLY A 304 6.34 4.74 -14.41
CA GLY A 304 7.71 5.24 -14.40
C GLY A 304 8.16 5.90 -13.10
N ASN A 305 7.62 5.49 -11.94
CA ASN A 305 7.90 6.14 -10.65
C ASN A 305 9.40 6.17 -10.31
N PHE A 306 10.12 5.06 -10.53
CA PHE A 306 11.58 5.02 -10.41
C PHE A 306 12.26 5.33 -11.74
N THR A 307 11.76 4.77 -12.86
CA THR A 307 12.39 4.84 -14.19
C THR A 307 12.73 6.25 -14.63
N LEU A 308 11.87 7.24 -14.35
CA LEU A 308 12.12 8.62 -14.76
C LEU A 308 13.27 9.25 -13.96
N SER A 309 13.35 9.02 -12.65
CA SER A 309 14.49 9.51 -11.86
C SER A 309 15.77 8.72 -12.15
N LEU A 310 15.67 7.43 -12.49
CA LEU A 310 16.81 6.64 -12.98
C LEU A 310 17.40 7.30 -14.23
N SER A 311 16.56 7.73 -15.18
CA SER A 311 16.96 8.34 -16.44
C SER A 311 17.96 9.50 -16.30
N ARG A 312 17.92 10.22 -15.17
CA ARG A 312 18.77 11.39 -14.91
C ARG A 312 20.22 11.03 -14.59
N LYS A 313 20.50 9.77 -14.26
CA LYS A 313 21.80 9.35 -13.71
C LYS A 313 22.51 8.28 -14.53
N VAL A 314 21.85 7.73 -15.54
CA VAL A 314 22.27 6.46 -16.18
C VAL A 314 22.36 6.61 -17.70
N LYS A 315 23.08 5.69 -18.35
CA LYS A 315 23.19 5.65 -19.81
C LYS A 315 21.85 5.31 -20.45
N SER A 316 21.19 4.29 -19.95
CA SER A 316 19.82 3.96 -20.34
C SER A 316 19.05 3.24 -19.23
N ALA A 317 17.73 3.33 -19.27
CA ALA A 317 16.85 2.52 -18.42
C ALA A 317 15.74 1.86 -19.23
N VAL A 318 15.34 0.66 -18.83
CA VAL A 318 14.21 -0.07 -19.42
C VAL A 318 13.19 -0.36 -18.33
N GLY A 319 11.96 0.14 -18.49
CA GLY A 319 10.83 -0.15 -17.61
C GLY A 319 9.97 -1.28 -18.17
N ILE A 320 9.66 -2.28 -17.35
CA ILE A 320 8.74 -3.38 -17.70
C ILE A 320 7.47 -3.30 -16.85
N GLU A 321 6.32 -3.41 -17.50
CA GLU A 321 5.01 -3.34 -16.85
C GLU A 321 4.03 -4.32 -17.53
N GLY A 322 3.15 -4.95 -16.75
CA GLY A 322 2.19 -5.94 -17.27
C GLY A 322 0.97 -5.31 -17.95
N VAL A 323 0.61 -4.08 -17.57
CA VAL A 323 -0.58 -3.38 -18.05
C VAL A 323 -0.22 -2.40 -19.18
N SER A 324 -0.70 -2.66 -20.39
CA SER A 324 -0.42 -1.82 -21.58
C SER A 324 -0.75 -0.33 -21.37
N ALA A 325 -1.89 -0.02 -20.75
CA ALA A 325 -2.28 1.36 -20.45
C ALA A 325 -1.29 2.09 -19.52
N MET A 326 -0.62 1.36 -18.61
CA MET A 326 0.42 1.93 -17.75
C MET A 326 1.72 2.15 -18.51
N VAL A 327 2.07 1.25 -19.44
CA VAL A 327 3.22 1.42 -20.36
C VAL A 327 3.05 2.68 -21.22
N GLU A 328 1.87 2.89 -21.80
CA GLU A 328 1.56 4.10 -22.57
C GLU A 328 1.67 5.36 -21.69
N LYS A 329 1.21 5.28 -20.44
CA LYS A 329 1.37 6.37 -19.46
C LYS A 329 2.84 6.66 -19.16
N ALA A 330 3.64 5.62 -18.95
CA ALA A 330 5.06 5.74 -18.66
C ALA A 330 5.82 6.39 -19.82
N ARG A 331 5.52 6.01 -21.07
CA ARG A 331 6.06 6.66 -22.28
C ARG A 331 5.68 8.14 -22.35
N ALA A 332 4.40 8.46 -22.16
CA ALA A 332 3.94 9.85 -22.16
C ALA A 332 4.58 10.70 -21.04
N ASN A 333 4.82 10.10 -19.87
CA ASN A 333 5.55 10.77 -18.80
C ASN A 333 7.03 10.94 -19.16
N ALA A 334 7.70 9.96 -19.77
CA ALA A 334 9.08 10.11 -20.22
C ALA A 334 9.24 11.21 -21.28
N GLU A 335 8.35 11.27 -22.26
CA GLU A 335 8.33 12.33 -23.28
C GLU A 335 8.18 13.72 -22.65
N ARG A 336 7.20 13.88 -21.75
CA ARG A 336 6.97 15.12 -21.00
C ARG A 336 8.18 15.58 -20.21
N ASN A 337 8.87 14.63 -19.59
CA ASN A 337 10.05 14.88 -18.78
C ASN A 337 11.36 14.89 -19.58
N ARG A 338 11.29 14.77 -20.91
CA ARG A 338 12.43 14.74 -21.83
C ARG A 338 13.45 13.65 -21.47
N CYS A 339 12.96 12.50 -21.05
CA CYS A 339 13.76 11.32 -20.73
C CYS A 339 13.94 10.48 -22.00
N ALA A 340 14.89 10.88 -22.87
CA ALA A 340 15.10 10.22 -24.16
C ALA A 340 15.84 8.87 -24.07
N ASN A 341 16.50 8.62 -22.93
CA ASN A 341 17.30 7.41 -22.66
C ASN A 341 16.51 6.30 -21.95
N VAL A 342 15.18 6.37 -21.94
CA VAL A 342 14.33 5.32 -21.35
C VAL A 342 13.43 4.66 -22.38
N GLN A 343 13.22 3.36 -22.21
CA GLN A 343 12.28 2.57 -22.99
C GLN A 343 11.31 1.84 -22.07
N PHE A 344 10.08 1.65 -22.53
CA PHE A 344 9.07 0.89 -21.77
C PHE A 344 8.50 -0.23 -22.62
N TYR A 345 8.34 -1.40 -22.03
CA TYR A 345 7.76 -2.58 -22.67
C TYR A 345 6.64 -3.16 -21.84
N GLN A 346 5.60 -3.64 -22.53
CA GLN A 346 4.61 -4.49 -21.92
C GLN A 346 5.14 -5.93 -21.90
N ALA A 347 5.20 -6.56 -20.73
CA ALA A 347 5.50 -7.98 -20.64
C ALA A 347 4.79 -8.63 -19.44
N ASP A 348 4.35 -9.87 -19.65
CA ASP A 348 3.96 -10.74 -18.55
C ASP A 348 5.23 -11.37 -17.96
N LEU A 349 5.62 -10.90 -16.77
CA LEU A 349 6.82 -11.36 -16.10
C LEU A 349 6.69 -12.78 -15.53
N ASP A 350 5.47 -13.35 -15.47
CA ASP A 350 5.26 -14.77 -15.12
C ASP A 350 5.74 -15.71 -16.25
N GLN A 351 5.94 -15.20 -17.47
CA GLN A 351 6.46 -15.96 -18.61
C GLN A 351 7.98 -15.83 -18.74
N PRO A 352 8.67 -16.84 -19.31
CA PRO A 352 10.08 -16.72 -19.65
C PRO A 352 10.33 -15.51 -20.57
N PHE A 353 11.15 -14.55 -20.10
CA PHE A 353 11.40 -13.32 -20.83
C PHE A 353 12.85 -13.14 -21.31
N ILE A 354 13.74 -14.10 -21.06
CA ILE A 354 15.15 -13.96 -21.45
C ILE A 354 15.33 -13.86 -22.96
N SER A 355 14.45 -14.47 -23.74
CA SER A 355 14.44 -14.35 -25.21
C SER A 355 13.83 -13.04 -25.72
N GLN A 356 13.25 -12.20 -24.85
CA GLN A 356 12.65 -10.94 -25.26
C GLN A 356 13.73 -9.97 -25.76
N PRO A 357 13.47 -9.17 -26.81
CA PRO A 357 14.46 -8.24 -27.35
C PRO A 357 15.02 -7.25 -26.32
N TRP A 358 14.19 -6.81 -25.37
CA TRP A 358 14.62 -5.93 -24.30
C TRP A 358 15.54 -6.61 -23.28
N ALA A 359 15.40 -7.93 -23.06
CA ALA A 359 16.22 -8.69 -22.12
C ALA A 359 17.63 -9.02 -22.67
N GLN A 360 17.83 -8.85 -23.98
CA GLN A 360 19.14 -8.98 -24.63
C GLN A 360 20.02 -7.72 -24.48
N GLN A 361 19.48 -6.65 -23.88
CA GLN A 361 20.26 -5.46 -23.56
C GLN A 361 21.16 -5.73 -22.34
N PRO A 362 22.37 -5.15 -22.28
CA PRO A 362 23.27 -5.37 -21.15
C PRO A 362 22.77 -4.58 -19.94
N PHE A 363 22.18 -5.25 -18.94
CA PHE A 363 21.79 -4.61 -17.67
C PHE A 363 22.80 -4.93 -16.58
N ASN A 364 23.42 -3.90 -16.00
CA ASN A 364 24.30 -4.08 -14.86
C ASN A 364 23.59 -3.80 -13.52
N LYS A 365 22.41 -3.19 -13.53
CA LYS A 365 21.61 -2.91 -12.33
C LYS A 365 20.13 -3.19 -12.55
N ILE A 366 19.48 -3.73 -11.52
CA ILE A 366 18.05 -4.09 -11.57
C ILE A 366 17.34 -3.46 -10.38
N LEU A 367 16.15 -2.91 -10.62
CA LEU A 367 15.19 -2.48 -9.61
C LEU A 367 13.90 -3.27 -9.79
N LEU A 368 13.26 -3.69 -8.69
CA LEU A 368 11.94 -4.29 -8.72
C LEU A 368 11.06 -3.83 -7.55
N ASP A 369 9.82 -3.47 -7.85
CA ASP A 369 8.75 -3.14 -6.87
C ASP A 369 7.50 -4.02 -7.14
N PRO A 370 7.58 -5.33 -6.88
CA PRO A 370 6.53 -6.29 -7.22
C PRO A 370 5.26 -6.15 -6.36
N PRO A 371 4.15 -6.77 -6.81
CA PRO A 371 2.95 -6.90 -6.00
C PRO A 371 3.18 -7.75 -4.73
N ARG A 372 2.17 -7.82 -3.85
CA ARG A 372 2.21 -8.56 -2.57
C ARG A 372 2.58 -10.05 -2.68
N THR A 373 2.48 -10.64 -3.87
CA THR A 373 2.86 -12.03 -4.17
C THR A 373 4.38 -12.21 -4.32
N GLY A 374 5.15 -11.12 -4.36
CA GLY A 374 6.59 -11.10 -4.65
C GLY A 374 6.89 -11.34 -6.13
N ALA A 375 8.16 -11.63 -6.44
CA ALA A 375 8.69 -11.76 -7.79
C ALA A 375 9.36 -13.11 -8.06
N ALA A 376 9.15 -14.13 -7.20
CA ALA A 376 9.79 -15.44 -7.33
C ALA A 376 9.76 -16.04 -8.75
N PHE A 377 8.65 -15.81 -9.47
CA PHE A 377 8.47 -16.25 -10.85
C PHE A 377 9.48 -15.65 -11.84
N ALA A 378 9.93 -14.40 -11.61
CA ALA A 378 10.85 -13.67 -12.47
C ALA A 378 12.31 -13.79 -12.03
N LEU A 379 12.59 -14.09 -10.75
CA LEU A 379 13.94 -14.04 -10.18
C LEU A 379 14.94 -14.97 -10.88
N GLN A 380 14.53 -16.17 -11.30
CA GLN A 380 15.43 -17.09 -11.99
C GLN A 380 15.95 -16.51 -13.31
N ALA A 381 15.05 -15.91 -14.10
CA ALA A 381 15.42 -15.22 -15.33
C ALA A 381 16.27 -13.97 -15.01
N LEU A 382 15.90 -13.17 -14.01
CA LEU A 382 16.68 -11.98 -13.63
C LEU A 382 18.12 -12.30 -13.25
N CYS A 383 18.34 -13.42 -12.56
CA CYS A 383 19.69 -13.83 -12.18
C CYS A 383 20.56 -14.19 -13.39
N GLN A 384 19.97 -14.62 -14.51
CA GLN A 384 20.69 -14.88 -15.76
C GLN A 384 21.19 -13.60 -16.44
N LEU A 385 20.56 -12.44 -16.16
CA LEU A 385 21.04 -11.13 -16.62
C LEU A 385 22.34 -10.71 -15.92
N ALA A 386 22.73 -11.42 -14.85
CA ALA A 386 24.04 -11.31 -14.23
C ALA A 386 24.40 -9.91 -13.68
N ALA A 387 23.39 -9.08 -13.39
CA ALA A 387 23.54 -7.73 -12.85
C ALA A 387 24.42 -7.67 -11.59
N GLU A 388 25.15 -6.57 -11.42
CA GLU A 388 26.04 -6.33 -10.28
C GLU A 388 25.23 -6.06 -9.00
N LYS A 389 24.12 -5.32 -9.15
CA LYS A 389 23.23 -4.92 -8.05
C LYS A 389 21.77 -5.15 -8.39
N ILE A 390 21.02 -5.63 -7.41
CA ILE A 390 19.56 -5.75 -7.47
C ILE A 390 18.97 -5.01 -6.28
N LEU A 391 18.09 -4.05 -6.53
CA LEU A 391 17.34 -3.35 -5.50
C LEU A 391 15.88 -3.81 -5.51
N TYR A 392 15.41 -4.29 -4.37
CA TYR A 392 14.09 -4.88 -4.20
C TYR A 392 13.28 -4.05 -3.21
N VAL A 393 12.15 -3.50 -3.65
CA VAL A 393 11.12 -2.91 -2.79
C VAL A 393 10.03 -3.96 -2.52
N SER A 394 9.64 -4.14 -1.26
CA SER A 394 8.66 -5.17 -0.88
C SER A 394 7.67 -4.66 0.15
N CYS A 395 6.40 -4.93 -0.07
CA CYS A 395 5.31 -4.69 0.87
C CYS A 395 4.87 -5.93 1.68
N ASN A 396 5.59 -7.06 1.52
CA ASN A 396 5.28 -8.30 2.21
C ASN A 396 6.55 -9.01 2.69
N PRO A 397 6.81 -9.05 4.01
CA PRO A 397 8.03 -9.64 4.55
C PRO A 397 8.13 -11.15 4.32
N ALA A 398 7.01 -11.86 4.15
CA ALA A 398 7.04 -13.30 3.93
C ALA A 398 7.52 -13.66 2.51
N THR A 399 7.03 -12.94 1.49
CA THR A 399 7.48 -13.14 0.11
C THR A 399 8.87 -12.58 -0.10
N LEU A 400 9.25 -11.49 0.59
CA LEU A 400 10.63 -11.00 0.59
C LEU A 400 11.61 -12.09 1.06
N VAL A 401 11.33 -12.77 2.17
CA VAL A 401 12.19 -13.85 2.68
C VAL A 401 12.40 -14.95 1.63
N ARG A 402 11.32 -15.45 1.03
CA ARG A 402 11.38 -16.46 -0.04
C ARG A 402 12.22 -15.97 -1.22
N ASP A 403 12.01 -14.73 -1.63
CA ASP A 403 12.67 -14.13 -2.79
C ASP A 403 14.17 -13.87 -2.51
N THR A 404 14.50 -13.47 -1.28
CA THR A 404 15.89 -13.40 -0.79
C THR A 404 16.57 -14.76 -0.91
N GLU A 405 15.95 -15.86 -0.46
CA GLU A 405 16.54 -17.20 -0.57
C GLU A 405 16.88 -17.56 -2.03
N ILE A 406 16.02 -17.21 -2.99
CA ILE A 406 16.27 -17.44 -4.41
C ILE A 406 17.48 -16.63 -4.89
N LEU A 407 17.57 -15.35 -4.52
CA LEU A 407 18.70 -14.48 -4.89
C LEU A 407 20.02 -14.96 -4.27
N LEU A 408 20.01 -15.40 -3.01
CA LEU A 408 21.19 -15.95 -2.33
C LEU A 408 21.69 -17.22 -3.01
N ASN A 409 20.78 -18.13 -3.39
CA ASN A 409 21.10 -19.35 -4.12
C ASN A 409 21.65 -19.05 -5.52
N ALA A 410 21.29 -17.91 -6.11
CA ALA A 410 21.81 -17.45 -7.39
C ALA A 410 23.14 -16.68 -7.29
N GLY A 411 23.77 -16.65 -6.11
CA GLY A 411 25.09 -16.04 -5.91
C GLY A 411 25.07 -14.56 -5.54
N TYR A 412 23.91 -14.00 -5.21
CA TYR A 412 23.84 -12.67 -4.61
C TYR A 412 24.02 -12.74 -3.09
N GLN A 413 24.25 -11.59 -2.48
CA GLN A 413 24.26 -11.38 -1.05
C GLN A 413 23.35 -10.20 -0.72
N LEU A 414 22.56 -10.31 0.35
CA LEU A 414 21.83 -9.16 0.90
C LEU A 414 22.82 -8.26 1.64
N ASP A 415 23.09 -7.08 1.08
CA ASP A 415 24.04 -6.10 1.61
C ASP A 415 23.35 -5.16 2.61
N LYS A 416 22.27 -4.51 2.19
CA LYS A 416 21.56 -3.51 3.00
C LYS A 416 20.06 -3.72 3.00
N VAL A 417 19.40 -3.33 4.09
CA VAL A 417 17.94 -3.28 4.16
C VAL A 417 17.49 -2.12 5.05
N ALA A 418 16.42 -1.44 4.64
CA ALA A 418 15.70 -0.47 5.45
C ALA A 418 14.21 -0.83 5.44
N MET A 419 13.57 -0.62 6.58
CA MET A 419 12.11 -0.58 6.65
C MET A 419 11.62 0.77 6.10
N ILE A 420 10.42 0.78 5.52
CA ILE A 420 9.69 1.98 5.14
C ILE A 420 8.37 1.99 5.91
N ASP A 421 8.13 2.99 6.73
CA ASP A 421 6.86 3.13 7.48
C ASP A 421 5.77 3.77 6.59
N MET A 422 5.48 3.16 5.44
CA MET A 422 4.56 3.69 4.42
C MET A 422 3.13 3.88 4.93
N PHE A 423 2.74 3.09 5.93
CA PHE A 423 1.40 3.09 6.51
C PHE A 423 1.43 3.06 8.05
N PRO A 424 1.74 4.20 8.70
CA PRO A 424 1.64 4.34 10.15
C PRO A 424 0.26 3.92 10.68
N HIS A 425 0.21 3.39 11.91
CA HIS A 425 -1.00 2.85 12.55
C HIS A 425 -1.62 1.62 11.90
N THR A 426 -0.96 1.00 10.93
CA THR A 426 -1.39 -0.26 10.30
C THR A 426 -0.40 -1.39 10.54
N GLY A 427 -0.84 -2.63 10.29
CA GLY A 427 0.01 -3.81 10.31
C GLY A 427 0.85 -4.03 9.04
N HIS A 428 0.85 -3.08 8.09
CA HIS A 428 1.70 -3.18 6.89
C HIS A 428 3.16 -2.92 7.24
N LEU A 429 4.05 -3.66 6.58
CA LEU A 429 5.49 -3.55 6.68
C LEU A 429 6.04 -3.50 5.27
N GLU A 430 6.61 -2.35 4.91
CA GLU A 430 7.35 -2.18 3.67
C GLU A 430 8.85 -2.12 3.94
N SER A 431 9.64 -2.47 2.93
CA SER A 431 11.10 -2.51 3.01
C SER A 431 11.73 -2.31 1.65
N ILE A 432 12.96 -1.79 1.67
CA ILE A 432 13.86 -1.68 0.52
C ILE A 432 15.13 -2.43 0.86
N SER A 433 15.58 -3.28 -0.06
CA SER A 433 16.72 -4.18 0.13
C SER A 433 17.67 -4.10 -1.05
N LEU A 434 18.97 -4.02 -0.78
CA LEU A 434 20.02 -4.05 -1.80
C LEU A 434 20.73 -5.40 -1.76
N TYR A 435 20.80 -6.04 -2.92
CA TYR A 435 21.59 -7.24 -3.15
C TYR A 435 22.77 -6.92 -4.05
N GLN A 436 23.92 -7.52 -3.76
CA GLN A 436 25.12 -7.41 -4.57
C GLN A 436 25.57 -8.80 -5.01
N LYS A 437 26.08 -8.90 -6.23
CA LYS A 437 26.67 -10.15 -6.73
C LYS A 437 27.97 -10.44 -5.97
N LYS A 438 28.16 -11.69 -5.53
CA LYS A 438 29.38 -12.12 -4.84
C LYS A 438 30.60 -12.16 -5.75
#